data_AF-A0A9N9T4X4-F1
#
_entry.id   AF-A0A9N9T4X4-F1
#
_cell.length_a   1.000
_cell.length_b   1.000
_cell.length_c   1.000
_cell.angle_alpha   90.00
_cell.angle_beta   90.00
_cell.angle_gamma   90.00
#
_symmetry.space_group_name_H-M   'P 1'
#
loop_
_entity.id
_entity.type
_entity.pdbx_description
1 polymer ?
#
loop_
_entity_poly.entity_id
_entity_poly.type
_entity_poly.pdbx_seq_one_letter_code
_entity_poly.pdbx_strand_id
1 'polypeptide(L)' 'MEKIKHRPLILEIYERILKVYKDSSPSRSTVERWVSEFKSGYTSIEDDPDHRRPKTATSEIVHAGYCIGKPSNE' A
#
# COMPACT_ATOMS: atom_id res chain seq x y z
N MET A 1 36.80 -4.63 20.06
CA MET A 1 35.47 -4.03 20.30
C MET A 1 34.48 -4.80 19.43
N GLU A 2 33.79 -5.76 20.04
CA GLU A 2 32.82 -6.63 19.39
C GLU A 2 31.58 -5.80 19.04
N LYS A 3 31.53 -5.29 17.81
CA LYS A 3 30.41 -4.47 17.35
C LYS A 3 29.44 -5.34 16.56
N ILE A 4 28.20 -5.34 17.05
CA ILE A 4 26.91 -5.71 16.41
C ILE A 4 26.36 -7.07 16.86
N LYS A 5 25.69 -7.04 18.01
CA LYS A 5 24.90 -8.15 18.59
C LYS A 5 23.38 -8.07 18.34
N HIS A 6 22.87 -7.10 17.56
CA HIS A 6 21.40 -6.87 17.50
C HIS A 6 20.83 -6.56 16.11
N ARG A 7 21.39 -7.12 15.04
CA ARG A 7 20.63 -7.22 13.79
C ARG A 7 19.92 -8.57 13.80
N PRO A 8 18.62 -8.65 14.12
CA PRO A 8 17.90 -9.89 13.89
C PRO A 8 18.04 -10.24 12.41
N LEU A 9 18.44 -11.47 12.14
CA LEU A 9 18.42 -11.99 10.79
C LEU A 9 16.96 -11.91 10.32
N ILE A 10 16.74 -11.47 9.09
CA ILE A 10 15.40 -11.35 8.49
C ILE A 10 14.53 -12.60 8.77
N LEU A 11 15.18 -13.77 8.75
CA LEU A 11 14.59 -15.06 9.09
C LEU A 11 13.97 -15.09 10.49
N GLU A 12 14.66 -14.56 11.50
CA GLU A 12 14.15 -14.51 12.87
C GLU A 12 12.90 -13.63 12.99
N ILE A 13 12.88 -12.48 12.32
CA ILE A 13 11.69 -11.61 12.27
C ILE A 13 10.53 -12.34 11.58
N TYR A 14 10.82 -12.95 10.43
CA TYR A 14 9.82 -13.70 9.67
C TYR A 14 9.24 -14.86 10.47
N GLU A 15 10.07 -15.66 11.14
CA GLU A 15 9.61 -16.78 11.99
C GLU A 15 8.74 -16.30 13.15
N ARG A 16 9.08 -15.16 13.76
CA ARG A 16 8.26 -14.56 14.83
C ARG A 16 6.90 -14.09 14.32
N ILE A 17 6.85 -13.46 13.15
CA ILE A 17 5.59 -13.04 12.51
C ILE A 17 4.77 -14.29 12.13
N LEU A 18 5.40 -15.29 11.50
CA LEU A 18 4.76 -16.53 11.09
C LEU A 18 4.16 -17.29 12.29
N LYS A 19 4.86 -17.32 13.42
CA LYS A 19 4.38 -17.97 14.65
C LYS A 19 3.08 -17.33 15.19
N VAL A 20 2.93 -16.01 15.06
CA VAL A 20 1.77 -15.27 15.56
C VAL A 20 0.61 -15.34 14.58
N TYR A 21 0.86 -15.08 13.30
CA TYR A 21 -0.18 -14.91 12.28
C TYR A 21 -0.48 -16.17 11.47
N LYS A 22 0.39 -17.20 11.51
CA LYS A 22 0.22 -18.49 10.83
C LYS A 22 -0.16 -18.31 9.35
N ASP A 23 -1.33 -18.80 8.94
CA ASP A 23 -1.81 -18.76 7.56
C ASP A 23 -2.14 -17.33 7.08
N SER A 24 -2.36 -16.39 8.00
CA SER A 24 -2.54 -14.96 7.70
C SER A 24 -1.22 -14.18 7.71
N SER A 25 -0.09 -14.87 7.83
CA SER A 25 1.22 -14.22 7.83
C SER A 25 1.51 -13.59 6.47
N PRO A 26 2.06 -12.36 6.44
CA PRO A 26 2.62 -11.82 5.21
C PRO A 26 3.76 -12.70 4.70
N SER A 27 4.01 -12.62 3.40
CA SER A 27 5.10 -13.34 2.75
C SER A 27 6.46 -12.88 3.28
N ARG A 28 7.47 -13.75 3.18
CA ARG A 28 8.84 -13.41 3.57
C ARG A 28 9.38 -12.18 2.82
N SER A 29 9.08 -12.04 1.53
CA SER A 29 9.53 -10.89 0.73
C SER A 29 8.92 -9.58 1.21
N THR A 30 7.66 -9.60 1.68
CA THR A 30 7.02 -8.44 2.32
C THR A 30 7.76 -8.02 3.57
N VAL A 31 8.15 -8.98 4.43
CA VAL A 31 8.92 -8.71 5.66
C VAL A 31 10.32 -8.17 5.33
N GLU A 32 10.97 -8.70 4.30
CA GLU A 32 12.26 -8.19 3.81
C GLU A 32 12.19 -6.74 3.34
N ARG A 33 11.11 -6.36 2.64
CA ARG A 33 10.84 -4.99 2.22
C ARG A 33 10.70 -4.06 3.42
N TRP A 34 9.82 -4.40 4.38
CA TRP A 34 9.63 -3.60 5.59
C TRP A 34 10.92 -3.43 6.39
N VAL A 35 11.72 -4.50 6.57
CA VAL A 35 13.01 -4.42 7.25
C VAL A 35 13.97 -3.45 6.55
N SER A 36 13.91 -3.35 5.22
CA SER A 36 14.73 -2.42 4.45
C SER A 36 14.24 -0.98 4.58
N GLU A 37 12.93 -0.76 4.57
CA GLU A 37 12.28 0.54 4.81
C GLU A 37 12.58 1.06 6.22
N PHE A 38 12.45 0.22 7.25
CA PHE A 38 12.81 0.60 8.62
C PHE A 38 14.30 0.94 8.75
N LYS A 39 15.19 0.23 8.03
CA LYS A 39 16.63 0.54 8.01
C LYS A 39 16.96 1.83 7.26
N SER A 40 16.15 2.22 6.26
CA SER A 40 16.33 3.48 5.54
C SER A 40 15.77 4.68 6.30
N GLY A 41 15.12 4.46 7.45
CA GLY A 41 14.52 5.50 8.29
C GLY A 41 13.05 5.77 7.98
N TYR A 42 12.44 5.00 7.07
CA TYR A 42 11.01 5.05 6.83
C TYR A 42 10.30 4.32 7.96
N THR A 43 9.51 5.06 8.74
CA THR A 43 8.82 4.57 9.95
C THR A 43 7.30 4.74 9.88
N SER A 44 6.78 5.19 8.74
CA SER A 44 5.34 5.26 8.52
C SER A 44 4.75 3.85 8.55
N ILE A 45 3.61 3.71 9.22
CA ILE A 45 2.82 2.48 9.27
C ILE A 45 1.72 2.53 8.20
N GLU A 46 1.39 3.73 7.72
CA GLU A 46 0.39 3.94 6.68
C GLU A 46 0.98 3.60 5.31
N ASP A 47 0.16 2.98 4.45
CA ASP A 47 0.51 2.80 3.04
C ASP A 47 0.59 4.18 2.37
N ASP A 48 1.54 4.33 1.44
CA ASP A 48 1.61 5.54 0.61
C ASP A 48 0.27 5.75 -0.11
N PRO A 49 -0.19 7.01 -0.22
CA PRO A 49 -1.44 7.32 -0.88
C PRO A 49 -1.44 6.70 -2.27
N ASP A 50 -2.46 5.88 -2.53
CA ASP A 50 -2.57 5.18 -3.80
C ASP A 50 -2.65 6.22 -4.92
N HIS A 51 -1.67 6.20 -5.82
CA HIS A 51 -1.68 7.02 -7.03
C HIS A 51 -2.81 6.60 -8.00
N ARG A 52 -3.68 5.66 -7.60
CA ARG A 52 -4.97 5.43 -8.25
C ARG A 52 -5.62 6.77 -8.58
N ARG A 53 -5.87 6.92 -9.88
CA ARG A 53 -6.54 8.03 -10.57
C ARG A 53 -7.52 8.75 -9.63
N PRO A 54 -7.50 10.10 -9.58
CA PRO A 54 -8.49 10.86 -8.82
C PRO A 54 -9.86 10.27 -9.13
N LYS A 55 -10.59 9.88 -8.09
CA LYS A 55 -12.03 9.67 -8.24
C LYS A 55 -12.57 11.04 -8.60
N THR A 56 -12.72 11.30 -9.90
CA THR A 56 -13.52 12.41 -10.41
C THR A 56 -14.97 12.11 -10.01
N ALA A 57 -15.26 12.24 -8.72
CA ALA A 57 -16.59 12.46 -8.22
C ALA A 57 -16.78 13.96 -8.40
N THR A 58 -17.31 14.34 -9.56
CA THR A 58 -17.83 15.68 -9.79
C THR A 58 -18.93 15.91 -8.75
N SER A 59 -18.59 16.51 -7.62
CA SER A 59 -19.55 17.11 -6.69
C SER A 59 -19.87 18.54 -7.10
N GLU A 60 -19.99 18.77 -8.40
CA GLU A 60 -20.74 19.88 -8.96
C GLU A 60 -21.93 19.25 -9.67
N ILE A 61 -22.98 19.05 -8.88
CA ILE A 61 -24.37 19.26 -9.26
C ILE A 61 -24.74 18.69 -10.64
N VAL A 62 -25.46 17.58 -10.55
CA VAL A 62 -26.53 17.17 -11.46
C VAL A 62 -27.35 18.38 -11.95
N HIS A 63 -26.91 19.04 -13.03
CA HIS A 63 -27.77 19.92 -13.85
C HIS A 63 -27.42 19.90 -15.35
N ALA A 64 -26.23 19.47 -15.77
CA ALA A 64 -25.94 19.33 -17.20
C ALA A 64 -26.34 17.94 -17.74
N GLY A 65 -27.58 17.54 -17.48
CA GLY A 65 -28.25 16.42 -18.15
C GLY A 65 -28.72 16.79 -19.55
N TYR A 66 -27.83 17.30 -20.40
CA TYR A 66 -28.13 17.52 -21.82
C TYR A 66 -26.95 17.12 -22.69
N CYS A 67 -26.72 15.81 -22.78
CA CYS A 67 -26.14 15.23 -23.98
C CYS A 67 -27.20 15.39 -25.08
N ILE A 68 -27.10 16.44 -25.88
CA ILE A 68 -27.83 16.57 -27.13
C ILE A 68 -27.41 15.45 -28.07
N GLY A 69 -28.13 14.32 -28.01
CA GLY A 69 -28.26 13.47 -29.17
C GLY A 69 -28.88 14.31 -30.28
N LYS A 70 -28.23 14.38 -31.43
CA LYS A 70 -28.86 14.91 -32.64
C LYS A 70 -30.02 13.99 -33.03
N PRO A 71 -31.24 14.49 -33.26
CA PRO A 71 -32.18 13.81 -34.12
C PRO A 71 -31.92 14.23 -35.57
N SER A 72 -31.37 13.30 -36.35
CA SER A 72 -31.49 13.24 -37.80
C SER A 72 -32.95 13.04 -38.18
N ASN A 73 -33.59 14.05 -38.77
CA ASN A 73 -34.82 13.91 -39.56
C ASN A 73 -34.83 15.01 -40.65
N GLU A 74 -34.22 14.73 -41.81
CA GLU A 74 -34.85 14.80 -43.15
C GLU A 74 -33.96 14.02 -44.13
#